data_AF-A0A937C558-F1
#
_entry.id   AF-A0A937C558-F1
#
_cell.length_a   1.000
_cell.length_b   1.000
_cell.length_c   1.000
_cell.angle_alpha   90.00
_cell.angle_beta   90.00
_cell.angle_gamma   90.00
#
_symmetry.space_group_name_H-M   'P 1'
#
loop_
_entity.id
_entity.type
_entity.pdbx_description
1 polymer ?
#
loop_
_entity_poly.entity_id
_entity_poly.type
_entity_poly.pdbx_seq_one_letter_code
_entity_poly.pdbx_strand_id
1 'polypeptide(L)' 'MNAYSYYWKDENKDRDQQIGLLAQEVDAVFPQLVKKDAEGLLGVNYSGFVPLLIKGMQEQQTQIEELKKQIEKLTAAIKQ' A
#
# COMPACT_ATOMS: atom_id res chain seq x y z
N MET A 1 -4.36 5.28 -4.47
CA MET A 1 -2.93 4.96 -4.59
C MET A 1 -2.83 3.63 -5.30
N ASN A 2 -2.28 3.62 -6.51
CA ASN A 2 -2.16 2.42 -7.34
C ASN A 2 -0.70 1.98 -7.46
N ALA A 3 -0.51 0.69 -7.76
CA ALA A 3 0.77 0.20 -8.24
C ALA A 3 0.90 0.50 -9.74
N TYR A 4 2.07 0.99 -10.14
CA TYR A 4 2.40 1.33 -11.52
C TYR A 4 3.60 0.51 -11.97
N SER A 5 3.54 0.00 -13.19
CA SER A 5 4.71 -0.55 -13.87
C SER A 5 5.37 0.52 -14.73
N TYR A 6 6.69 0.68 -14.64
CA TYR A 6 7.43 1.71 -15.35
C TYR A 6 8.85 1.27 -15.70
N TYR A 7 9.49 2.02 -16.59
CA TYR A 7 10.92 1.90 -16.90
C TYR A 7 11.61 3.21 -16.52
N TRP A 8 12.84 3.13 -16.04
CA TRP A 8 13.63 4.32 -15.78
C TRP A 8 14.00 5.01 -17.10
N LYS A 9 13.79 6.34 -17.14
CA LYS A 9 14.29 7.17 -18.25
C LYS A 9 15.80 7.38 -18.17
N ASP A 10 16.35 7.37 -16.94
CA ASP A 10 17.78 7.47 -16.70
C ASP A 10 18.48 6.18 -17.14
N GLU A 11 19.48 6.35 -18.00
CA GLU A 11 20.21 5.25 -18.61
C GLU A 11 21.13 4.51 -17.65
N ASN A 12 21.50 5.17 -16.55
CA ASN A 12 22.37 4.62 -15.51
C ASN A 12 21.59 3.77 -14.48
N LYS A 13 20.27 3.69 -14.62
CA LYS A 13 19.41 2.87 -13.78
C LYS A 13 19.05 1.56 -14.48
N ASP A 14 18.52 0.66 -13.68
CA ASP A 14 17.99 -0.61 -14.15
C ASP A 14 17.00 -0.40 -15.31
N ARG A 15 17.23 -1.13 -16.40
CA ARG A 15 16.41 -1.10 -17.61
C ARG A 15 15.27 -2.10 -17.57
N ASP A 16 15.25 -2.97 -16.57
CA ASP A 16 14.16 -3.91 -16.36
C ASP A 16 12.89 -3.17 -15.91
N GLN A 17 11.75 -3.79 -16.15
CA GLN A 17 10.46 -3.24 -15.76
C GLN A 17 10.37 -3.19 -14.23
N GLN A 18 10.09 -2.01 -13.71
CA GLN A 18 9.94 -1.76 -12.28
C GLN A 18 8.46 -1.70 -11.92
N ILE A 19 8.16 -2.02 -10.67
CA ILE A 19 6.83 -1.81 -10.08
C ILE A 19 7.00 -0.87 -8.89
N GLY A 20 6.15 0.14 -8.78
CA GLY A 20 6.20 1.08 -7.67
C GLY A 20 4.96 1.94 -7.54
N LEU A 21 5.07 2.99 -6.74
CA LEU A 21 4.01 3.95 -6.48
C LEU A 21 4.35 5.31 -7.10
N LEU A 22 3.32 6.09 -7.46
CA LEU A 22 3.50 7.47 -7.89
C LEU A 22 3.67 8.36 -6.65
N ALA A 23 4.83 9.03 -6.54
CA ALA A 23 5.16 9.83 -5.36
C ALA A 23 4.13 10.93 -5.06
N GLN A 24 3.51 11.52 -6.08
CA GLN A 24 2.46 12.54 -5.92
C GLN A 24 1.18 11.97 -5.30
N GLU A 25 0.81 10.73 -5.61
CA GLU A 25 -0.34 10.07 -4.97
C GLU A 25 -0.02 9.72 -3.51
N VAL A 26 1.22 9.32 -3.25
CA VAL A 26 1.68 9.06 -1.88
C VAL A 26 1.69 10.36 -1.08
N ASP A 27 2.18 11.47 -1.66
CA ASP A 27 2.27 12.77 -0.98
C ASP A 27 0.91 13.30 -0.54
N ALA A 28 -0.13 13.08 -1.36
CA ALA A 28 -1.50 13.49 -1.05
C ALA A 28 -2.11 12.76 0.16
N VAL A 29 -1.61 11.58 0.52
CA VAL A 29 -2.17 10.72 1.60
C VAL A 29 -1.21 10.57 2.78
N PHE A 30 0.08 10.42 2.48
CA PHE A 30 1.19 10.17 3.41
C PHE A 30 2.39 11.08 3.07
N PRO A 31 2.28 12.41 3.24
CA PRO A 31 3.36 13.34 2.89
C PRO A 31 4.67 13.05 3.63
N GLN A 32 4.60 12.48 4.84
CA GLN A 32 5.77 12.05 5.61
C GLN A 32 6.56 10.88 4.98
N LEU A 33 5.96 10.19 4.01
CA LEU A 33 6.59 9.10 3.25
C LEU A 33 7.17 9.58 1.92
N VAL A 34 7.16 10.88 1.64
CA VAL A 34 7.73 11.46 0.44
C VAL A 34 8.89 12.37 0.81
N LYS A 35 9.97 12.28 0.04
CA LYS A 35 11.12 13.18 0.12
C LYS A 35 11.26 13.91 -1.20
N LYS A 36 11.75 15.14 -1.12
CA LYS A 36 12.09 15.97 -2.26
C LYS A 36 13.61 16.16 -2.28
N ASP A 37 14.25 15.90 -3.41
CA ASP A 37 15.68 16.19 -3.57
C ASP A 37 15.94 17.68 -3.90
N ALA A 38 17.21 18.04 -4.12
CA ALA A 38 17.62 19.42 -4.35
C ALA A 38 17.08 19.98 -5.69
N GLU A 39 16.89 19.10 -6.66
CA GLU A 39 16.34 19.38 -7.99
C GLU A 39 14.81 19.41 -7.99
N GLY A 40 14.20 19.01 -6.88
CA GLY A 40 12.78 19.06 -6.65
C GLY A 40 12.00 17.83 -7.09
N LEU A 41 12.68 16.73 -7.40
CA LEU A 41 12.09 15.43 -7.71
C LEU A 41 11.58 14.76 -6.43
N LEU A 42 10.39 14.19 -6.50
CA LEU A 42 9.78 13.47 -5.39
C LEU A 42 10.17 11.99 -5.43
N GLY A 43 10.55 11.45 -4.27
CA GLY A 43 10.87 10.05 -4.05
C GLY A 43 10.09 9.47 -2.88
N VAL A 44 9.70 8.20 -2.99
CA VAL A 44 8.93 7.48 -1.97
C VAL A 44 9.86 6.78 -0.98
N ASN A 45 9.63 6.96 0.32
CA ASN A 45 10.27 6.23 1.40
C ASN A 45 9.53 4.90 1.67
N TYR A 46 9.87 3.86 0.91
CA TYR A 46 9.24 2.54 1.03
C TYR A 46 9.38 1.92 2.42
N SER A 47 10.52 2.11 3.10
CA SER A 47 10.72 1.59 4.46
C SER A 47 9.75 2.17 5.48
N GLY A 48 9.28 3.40 5.26
CA GLY A 48 8.28 4.03 6.15
C GLY A 48 6.89 3.40 6.06
N PHE A 49 6.60 2.59 5.04
CA PHE A 49 5.35 1.84 4.97
C PHE A 49 5.31 0.62 5.89
N VAL A 50 6.44 0.05 6.30
CA VAL A 50 6.50 -1.18 7.11
C VAL A 50 5.58 -1.11 8.36
N PRO A 51 5.65 -0.09 9.23
CA PRO A 51 4.75 0.00 10.38
C PRO A 51 3.27 0.18 9.99
N LEU A 52 2.98 0.89 8.89
CA LEU A 52 1.62 1.07 8.38
C LEU A 52 1.04 -0.25 7.86
N LEU A 53 1.85 -1.06 7.17
CA LEU A 53 1.47 -2.38 6.68
C LEU A 53 1.19 -3.34 7.83
N ILE A 54 2.02 -3.34 8.89
CA ILE A 54 1.79 -4.14 10.09
C ILE A 54 0.43 -3.78 10.71
N LYS A 55 0.17 -2.48 10.90
CA LYS A 55 -1.12 -2.01 11.43
C LYS A 55 -2.29 -2.41 10.52
N GLY A 56 -2.14 -2.22 9.21
CA GLY A 56 -3.16 -2.59 8.22
C GLY A 56 -3.46 -4.09 8.23
N MET A 57 -2.45 -4.95 8.38
CA MET A 57 -2.64 -6.40 8.52
C MET A 57 -3.39 -6.77 9.81
N GLN A 58 -3.09 -6.10 10.93
CA GLN A 58 -3.81 -6.32 12.19
C GLN A 58 -5.28 -5.91 12.10
N GLU A 59 -5.56 -4.75 11.50
CA GLU A 59 -6.92 -4.26 11.26
C GLU A 59 -7.68 -5.19 10.30
N GLN A 60 -7.03 -5.64 9.22
CA GLN A 60 -7.61 -6.62 8.30
C GLN A 60 -7.92 -7.96 8.99
N GLN A 61 -7.02 -8.46 9.85
CA GLN A 61 -7.25 -9.69 10.61
C GLN A 61 -8.49 -9.57 11.51
N THR A 62 -8.66 -8.42 12.17
CA THR A 62 -9.85 -8.13 12.99
C THR A 62 -11.13 -8.15 12.13
N GLN A 63 -11.09 -7.52 10.95
CA GLN A 63 -12.23 -7.53 10.03
C GLN A 63 -12.57 -8.95 9.53
N ILE A 64 -11.55 -9.76 9.24
CA ILE A 64 -11.75 -11.15 8.81
C ILE A 64 -12.44 -11.97 9.92
N GLU A 65 -12.02 -11.81 11.17
CA GLU A 65 -12.64 -12.51 12.30
C GLU A 65 -14.09 -12.10 12.52
N GLU A 66 -14.39 -10.81 12.39
CA GLU A 66 -15.76 -10.31 12.49
C GLU A 66 -16.64 -10.84 11.35
N LEU A 67 -16.14 -10.82 10.12
CA LEU A 67 -16.86 -11.36 8.96
C LEU A 67 -17.11 -12.88 9.11
N LYS A 68 -16.15 -13.65 9.64
CA LYS A 68 -16.34 -15.08 9.92
C LYS A 68 -17.47 -15.32 10.93
N LYS A 69 -17.52 -14.56 12.02
CA LYS A 69 -18.60 -14.65 13.02
C LYS A 69 -19.96 -14.32 12.40
N GLN A 70 -20.03 -13.31 11.54
CA GLN A 70 -21.27 -12.97 10.85
C GLN A 70 -21.73 -14.11 9.92
N ILE A 71 -20.82 -14.71 9.16
CA ILE A 71 -21.10 -15.87 8.31
C ILE A 71 -21.60 -17.05 9.13
N GLU A 72 -20.98 -17.36 10.27
CA GLU A 72 -21.41 -18.44 11.17
C GLU A 72 -22.84 -18.20 11.68
N LYS A 73 -23.14 -16.97 12.14
CA LYS A 73 -24.47 -16.59 12.62
C LYS A 73 -25.53 -16.72 11.54
N LEU A 74 -25.25 -16.22 10.33
CA LEU A 74 -26.16 -16.32 9.18
C LEU A 74 -26.38 -17.77 8.76
N THR A 75 -25.32 -18.59 8.76
CA THR A 75 -25.41 -20.00 8.40
C THR A 75 -26.23 -20.80 9.43
N ALA A 76 -26.10 -20.48 10.72
CA ALA A 76 -26.93 -21.10 11.76
C ALA A 76 -28.41 -20.74 11.61
N ALA A 77 -28.72 -19.48 11.25
CA ALA A 77 -30.10 -19.03 11.05
C ALA A 77 -30.80 -19.70 9.86
N ILE A 78 -30.07 -20.07 8.80
CA ILE A 78 -30.62 -20.76 7.61
C ILE A 78 -30.90 -22.25 7.88
N LYS A 79 -30.25 -22.85 8.90
CA LYS A 79 -30.40 -24.27 9.24
C LYS A 79 -31.55 -24.55 10.22
N GLN A 80 -32.21 -23.53 10.76
CA GLN A 80 -33.43 -23.63 11.55
C GLN A 80 -34.66 -23.52 10.66
#